data_AF-A0A9X1SJG7-F1
#
_entry.id   AF-A0A9X1SJG7-F1
#
_cell.length_a   1.000
_cell.length_b   1.000
_cell.length_c   1.000
_cell.angle_alpha   90.00
_cell.angle_beta   90.00
_cell.angle_gamma   90.00
#
_symmetry.space_group_name_H-M   'P 1'
#
loop_
_entity.id
_entity.type
_entity.pdbx_description
1 polymer ?
#
loop_
_entity_poly.entity_id
_entity_poly.type
_entity_poly.pdbx_seq_one_letter_code
_entity_poly.pdbx_strand_id
1 'polypeptide(L)'
;MIRRNLTYAAIMAACFGGPYTYFNPEARQKAEAIWNQVSAYIPSGETAKATESPVASIEAPSTSPVQLPSDQPNPFVPPSLTGDGANIPLAGPPVYDFLEVFNFNADARWVSTRWPRVSTTLADLNLEGLRAPLVTGSQFDDLAGSITYYFDRDGHVQRITFHGTTGDERRLVDMLTRHFGFKHEPTLDAGLYLVKWNGDPTSVLMLRNATIINAAQPHTRLNVALEINRPSRYYGLSPQMAETVEQAKSAQRWGKP
;
A
#
# COMPACT_ATOMS: atom_id res chain seq x y z
N MET A 1 37.32 6.20 20.38
CA MET A 1 36.29 6.05 19.34
C MET A 1 36.10 4.57 18.98
N ILE A 2 35.40 3.75 19.81
CA ILE A 2 35.07 2.33 19.50
C ILE A 2 33.63 1.92 19.95
N ARG A 3 32.83 2.81 20.56
CA ARG A 3 31.58 2.42 21.23
C ARG A 3 30.28 2.48 20.40
N ARG A 4 30.32 2.91 19.14
CA ARG A 4 29.09 3.09 18.34
C ARG A 4 28.80 1.92 17.37
N ASN A 5 29.82 1.16 16.99
CA ASN A 5 29.68 0.11 15.98
C ASN A 5 29.15 -1.21 16.58
N LEU A 6 29.35 -1.44 17.89
CA LEU A 6 28.86 -2.65 18.57
C LEU A 6 27.34 -2.64 18.77
N THR A 7 26.75 -1.46 18.99
CA THR A 7 25.31 -1.31 19.24
C THR A 7 24.47 -1.61 17.99
N TYR A 8 24.96 -1.22 16.81
CA TYR A 8 24.30 -1.56 15.55
C TYR A 8 24.40 -3.05 15.19
N ALA A 9 25.50 -3.72 15.56
CA ALA A 9 25.66 -5.16 15.36
C ALA A 9 24.67 -5.97 16.22
N ALA A 10 24.43 -5.55 17.46
CA ALA A 10 23.46 -6.20 18.36
C ALA A 10 22.01 -6.06 17.85
N ILE A 11 21.64 -4.91 17.29
CA ILE A 11 20.31 -4.68 16.72
C ILE A 11 20.11 -5.46 15.42
N MET A 12 21.13 -5.55 14.56
CA MET A 12 21.05 -6.33 13.32
C MET A 12 20.94 -7.84 13.58
N ALA A 13 21.59 -8.37 14.62
CA ALA A 13 21.47 -9.79 14.99
C ALA A 13 20.05 -10.18 15.43
N ALA A 14 19.31 -9.26 16.08
CA ALA A 14 17.94 -9.51 16.52
C ALA A 14 16.93 -9.56 15.35
N CYS A 15 17.19 -8.86 14.24
CA CYS A 15 16.26 -8.76 13.12
C CYS A 15 16.31 -9.93 12.12
N PHE A 16 17.42 -10.68 12.04
CA PHE A 16 17.59 -11.71 11.00
C PHE A 16 17.64 -13.18 11.52
N GLY A 17 17.75 -13.41 12.83
CA GLY A 17 17.96 -14.76 13.38
C GLY A 17 16.69 -15.54 13.80
N GLY A 18 15.55 -14.85 13.95
CA GLY A 18 14.33 -15.42 14.53
C GLY A 18 13.75 -16.62 13.74
N PRO A 19 13.59 -16.55 12.41
CA PRO A 19 12.98 -17.65 11.66
C PRO A 19 13.94 -18.81 11.39
N TYR A 20 15.25 -18.56 11.30
CA TYR A 20 16.23 -19.56 10.81
C TYR A 20 16.67 -20.55 11.90
N THR A 21 16.64 -20.13 13.17
CA THR A 21 17.06 -20.96 14.31
C THR A 21 16.04 -22.01 14.72
N TYR A 22 14.78 -21.89 14.28
CA TYR A 22 13.73 -22.89 14.53
C TYR A 22 13.90 -24.17 13.69
N PHE A 23 14.51 -24.07 12.50
CA PHE A 23 14.62 -25.18 11.54
C PHE A 23 15.99 -25.87 11.50
N ASN A 24 17.01 -25.35 12.19
CA ASN A 24 18.36 -25.93 12.21
C ASN A 24 18.91 -26.10 13.65
N PRO A 25 19.09 -27.34 14.14
CA PRO A 25 19.52 -27.59 15.52
C PRO A 25 20.94 -27.09 15.82
N GLU A 26 21.86 -27.10 14.83
CA GLU A 26 23.21 -26.57 14.99
C GLU A 26 23.24 -25.03 15.09
N ALA A 27 22.32 -24.35 14.42
CA ALA A 27 22.19 -22.89 14.49
C ALA A 27 21.69 -22.45 15.86
N ARG A 28 20.85 -23.27 16.51
CA ARG A 28 20.34 -23.03 17.86
C ARG A 28 21.46 -23.05 18.91
N GLN A 29 22.36 -24.03 18.83
CA GLN A 29 23.50 -24.12 19.76
C GLN A 29 24.46 -22.94 19.62
N LYS A 30 24.68 -22.47 18.38
CA LYS A 30 25.50 -21.26 18.14
C LYS A 30 24.84 -20.00 18.67
N ALA A 31 23.52 -19.87 18.55
CA ALA A 31 22.77 -18.75 19.11
C ALA A 31 22.78 -18.73 20.64
N GLU A 32 22.63 -19.89 21.29
CA GLU A 32 22.72 -20.02 22.75
C GLU A 32 24.12 -19.68 23.28
N ALA A 33 25.19 -20.10 22.59
CA ALA A 33 26.57 -19.76 22.95
C ALA A 33 26.85 -18.25 22.85
N ILE A 34 26.32 -17.59 21.80
CA ILE A 34 26.44 -16.14 21.61
C ILE A 34 25.61 -15.40 22.67
N TRP A 35 24.41 -15.87 23.00
CA TRP A 35 23.57 -15.28 24.04
C TRP A 35 24.23 -15.34 25.42
N ASN A 36 24.86 -16.46 25.76
CA ASN A 36 25.61 -16.62 27.01
C ASN A 36 26.88 -15.76 27.07
N GLN A 37 27.54 -15.52 25.93
CA GLN A 37 28.66 -14.57 25.87
C GLN A 37 28.19 -13.13 26.03
N VAL A 38 27.03 -12.76 25.47
CA VAL A 38 26.51 -11.39 25.55
C VAL A 38 25.95 -11.06 26.93
N SER A 39 25.29 -12.02 27.60
CA SER A 39 24.77 -11.83 28.96
C SER A 39 25.85 -11.63 30.01
N ALA A 40 27.09 -12.09 29.76
CA ALA A 40 28.25 -11.82 30.61
C ALA A 40 28.73 -10.35 30.56
N TYR A 41 28.30 -9.55 29.56
CA TYR A 41 28.69 -8.14 29.40
C TYR A 41 27.56 -7.15 29.71
N ILE A 42 26.41 -7.63 30.19
CA ILE A 42 25.31 -6.78 30.65
C ILE A 42 25.55 -6.46 32.13
N PRO A 43 25.61 -5.18 32.54
CA PRO A 43 25.75 -4.83 33.96
C PRO A 43 24.50 -5.29 34.71
N SER A 44 24.65 -6.24 35.63
CA SER A 44 23.62 -6.59 36.60
C SER A 44 23.45 -5.43 37.58
N GLY A 45 22.36 -4.65 37.44
CA GLY A 45 21.93 -3.73 38.50
C GLY A 45 21.59 -4.52 39.77
N GLU A 46 22.11 -4.05 40.90
CA GLU A 46 22.04 -4.67 42.23
C GLU A 46 20.61 -5.02 42.68
N THR A 47 20.54 -6.16 43.37
CA THR A 47 19.40 -6.67 44.12
C THR A 47 19.11 -5.80 45.35
N ALA A 48 17.96 -5.13 45.38
CA ALA A 48 17.41 -4.55 46.61
C ALA A 48 16.48 -5.57 47.28
N LYS A 49 16.91 -6.02 48.47
CA LYS A 49 16.17 -6.89 49.40
C LYS A 49 14.86 -6.25 49.85
N ALA A 50 13.86 -7.11 50.02
CA ALA A 50 12.63 -6.81 50.75
C ALA A 50 12.91 -6.54 52.24
N THR A 51 12.65 -5.34 52.72
CA THR A 51 12.18 -5.05 54.10
C THR A 51 11.50 -3.68 54.09
N GLU A 52 10.41 -3.57 54.85
CA GLU A 52 9.69 -2.35 55.28
C GLU A 52 8.57 -1.83 54.35
N SER A 53 7.32 -2.16 54.72
CA SER A 53 6.21 -1.24 54.58
C SER A 53 6.17 -0.34 55.83
N PRO A 54 5.94 0.98 55.69
CA PRO A 54 4.85 1.56 56.48
C PRO A 54 4.00 2.60 55.73
N VAL A 55 2.70 2.44 55.91
CA VAL A 55 1.65 3.41 56.33
C VAL A 55 1.60 4.83 55.74
N ALA A 56 0.36 5.17 55.38
CA ALA A 56 -0.25 6.39 54.87
C ALA A 56 0.11 7.75 55.51
N SER A 57 -0.35 8.78 54.77
CA SER A 57 -0.63 10.18 55.12
C SER A 57 0.42 11.21 54.72
N ILE A 58 0.17 11.88 53.59
CA ILE A 58 0.40 13.33 53.48
C ILE A 58 -0.84 13.95 52.84
N GLU A 59 -1.44 14.81 53.65
CA GLU A 59 -2.57 15.71 53.47
C GLU A 59 -2.36 16.65 52.27
N ALA A 60 -3.39 16.84 51.44
CA ALA A 60 -3.33 17.75 50.31
C ALA A 60 -3.57 19.21 50.78
N PRO A 61 -2.62 20.15 50.61
CA PRO A 61 -2.93 21.55 50.80
C PRO A 61 -3.77 22.03 49.61
N SER A 62 -4.95 22.56 49.93
CA SER A 62 -5.83 23.23 48.98
C SER A 62 -5.15 24.53 48.52
N THR A 63 -4.57 24.54 47.32
CA THR A 63 -4.12 25.77 46.66
C THR A 63 -5.18 26.24 45.67
N SER A 64 -5.63 27.47 45.88
CA SER A 64 -6.54 28.22 45.01
C SER A 64 -6.05 28.26 43.55
N PRO A 65 -6.94 28.44 42.56
CA PRO A 65 -6.58 28.45 41.15
C PRO A 65 -5.68 29.65 40.83
N VAL A 66 -4.43 29.38 40.42
CA VAL A 66 -3.58 30.39 39.80
C VAL A 66 -4.13 30.65 38.39
N GLN A 67 -4.79 31.79 38.24
CA GLN A 67 -5.21 32.34 36.96
C GLN A 67 -3.95 32.74 36.18
N LEU A 68 -3.69 32.09 35.03
CA LEU A 68 -2.58 32.49 34.16
C LEU A 68 -2.86 33.89 33.56
N PRO A 69 -1.86 34.80 33.52
CA PRO A 69 -1.94 36.00 32.70
C PRO A 69 -1.96 35.60 31.22
N SER A 70 -3.03 35.93 30.52
CA SER A 70 -3.31 35.53 29.14
C SER A 70 -2.63 36.39 28.07
N ASP A 71 -1.41 36.90 28.29
CA ASP A 71 -0.80 37.87 27.37
C ASP A 71 0.72 37.75 27.19
N GLN A 72 1.24 36.51 27.12
CA GLN A 72 2.58 36.25 26.58
C GLN A 72 2.49 35.42 25.30
N PRO A 73 2.96 35.94 24.14
CA PRO A 73 3.05 35.14 22.92
C PRO A 73 4.10 34.05 23.12
N ASN A 74 3.64 32.81 23.21
CA ASN A 74 4.48 31.64 23.31
C ASN A 74 5.25 31.46 21.98
N PRO A 75 6.60 31.57 21.93
CA PRO A 75 7.36 31.46 20.70
C PRO A 75 7.47 30.01 20.16
N PHE A 76 6.88 29.04 20.87
CA PHE A 76 6.84 27.62 20.52
C PHE A 76 5.42 27.11 20.25
N VAL A 77 4.57 27.94 19.65
CA VAL A 77 3.37 27.41 19.00
C VAL A 77 3.83 26.74 17.70
N PRO A 78 3.73 25.40 17.53
CA PRO A 78 3.89 24.82 16.21
C PRO A 78 2.89 25.53 15.29
N PRO A 79 3.28 25.97 14.08
CA PRO A 79 2.39 26.72 13.21
C PRO A 79 1.11 25.90 13.04
N SER A 80 0.04 26.37 13.66
CA SER A 80 -1.28 25.88 13.37
C SER A 80 -1.52 26.33 11.94
N LEU A 81 -1.62 25.37 11.02
CA LEU A 81 -2.00 25.59 9.63
C LEU A 81 -3.48 26.01 9.61
N THR A 82 -3.81 27.14 10.22
CA THR A 82 -5.05 27.89 9.96
C THR A 82 -4.76 28.87 8.83
N GLY A 83 -4.22 28.35 7.75
CA GLY A 83 -4.41 28.94 6.44
C GLY A 83 -5.57 28.20 5.78
N ASP A 84 -6.35 28.90 4.97
CA ASP A 84 -7.39 28.38 4.07
C ASP A 84 -6.83 27.38 3.01
N GLY A 85 -5.86 26.54 3.36
CA GLY A 85 -5.59 25.28 2.71
C GLY A 85 -6.69 24.31 3.13
N ALA A 86 -7.87 24.48 2.53
CA ALA A 86 -9.01 23.58 2.66
C ALA A 86 -8.53 22.12 2.71
N ASN A 87 -9.19 21.27 3.50
CA ASN A 87 -9.00 19.81 3.50
C ASN A 87 -9.15 19.26 2.07
N ILE A 88 -8.09 19.31 1.26
CA ILE A 88 -8.08 18.72 -0.07
C ILE A 88 -7.93 17.21 0.17
N PRO A 89 -8.95 16.40 -0.15
CA PRO A 89 -8.89 14.96 0.10
C PRO A 89 -7.69 14.36 -0.63
N LEU A 90 -6.94 13.48 0.03
CA LEU A 90 -5.75 12.85 -0.57
C LEU A 90 -6.07 12.13 -1.89
N ALA A 91 -7.27 11.57 -1.99
CA ALA A 91 -7.77 10.83 -3.15
C ALA A 91 -8.41 11.71 -4.24
N GLY A 92 -8.47 13.03 -4.04
CA GLY A 92 -9.11 13.95 -4.98
C GLY A 92 -10.65 13.99 -4.90
N PRO A 93 -11.29 14.64 -5.88
CA PRO A 93 -12.75 14.73 -5.98
C PRO A 93 -13.45 13.36 -5.99
N PRO A 94 -14.69 13.26 -5.49
CA PRO A 94 -15.47 12.03 -5.51
C PRO A 94 -15.64 11.51 -6.94
N VAL A 95 -15.74 10.19 -7.10
CA VAL A 95 -15.86 9.51 -8.40
C VAL A 95 -17.18 8.75 -8.42
N TYR A 96 -18.12 9.19 -9.24
CA TYR A 96 -19.43 8.53 -9.37
C TYR A 96 -19.47 7.52 -10.52
N ASP A 97 -18.66 7.72 -11.56
CA ASP A 97 -18.55 6.82 -12.69
C ASP A 97 -17.09 6.39 -12.87
N PHE A 98 -16.86 5.09 -12.97
CA PHE A 98 -15.52 4.56 -13.21
C PHE A 98 -14.99 4.96 -14.59
N LEU A 99 -15.85 5.21 -15.58
CA LEU A 99 -15.40 5.69 -16.90
C LEU A 99 -14.75 7.08 -16.84
N GLU A 100 -15.09 7.90 -15.84
CA GLU A 100 -14.43 9.19 -15.63
C GLU A 100 -12.93 9.01 -15.34
N VAL A 101 -12.59 8.00 -14.52
CA VAL A 101 -11.20 7.76 -14.10
C VAL A 101 -10.46 6.83 -15.06
N PHE A 102 -11.12 5.84 -15.66
CA PHE A 102 -10.55 5.00 -16.71
C PHE A 102 -10.67 5.65 -18.10
N ASN A 103 -10.31 6.93 -18.19
CA ASN A 103 -10.50 7.77 -19.36
C ASN A 103 -9.23 7.84 -20.23
N PHE A 104 -9.29 7.25 -21.43
CA PHE A 104 -8.19 7.31 -22.40
C PHE A 104 -8.04 8.67 -23.11
N ASN A 105 -9.00 9.57 -22.97
CA ASN A 105 -8.92 10.95 -23.50
C ASN A 105 -8.33 11.93 -22.48
N ALA A 106 -7.89 11.46 -21.32
CA ALA A 106 -7.15 12.27 -20.37
C ALA A 106 -5.81 12.73 -20.97
N ASP A 107 -5.35 13.92 -20.57
CA ASP A 107 -4.00 14.41 -20.83
C ASP A 107 -3.28 14.67 -19.49
N ALA A 108 -1.97 14.94 -19.54
CA ALA A 108 -1.17 15.17 -18.34
C ALA A 108 -1.68 16.36 -17.49
N ARG A 109 -2.25 17.39 -18.14
CA ARG A 109 -2.83 18.56 -17.47
C ARG A 109 -4.11 18.19 -16.72
N TRP A 110 -4.96 17.39 -17.33
CA TRP A 110 -6.17 16.85 -16.70
C TRP A 110 -5.79 16.01 -15.49
N VAL A 111 -4.81 15.10 -15.60
CA VAL A 111 -4.37 14.25 -14.47
C VAL A 111 -3.88 15.11 -13.31
N SER A 112 -3.00 16.07 -13.57
CA SER A 112 -2.45 16.97 -12.53
C SER A 112 -3.49 17.91 -11.92
N THR A 113 -4.60 18.19 -12.62
CA THR A 113 -5.72 18.98 -12.09
C THR A 113 -6.70 18.12 -11.31
N ARG A 114 -6.99 16.92 -11.81
CA ARG A 114 -7.95 15.97 -11.23
C ARG A 114 -7.44 15.38 -9.92
N TRP A 115 -6.14 15.08 -9.86
CA TRP A 115 -5.52 14.42 -8.72
C TRP A 115 -4.68 15.42 -7.93
N PRO A 116 -4.97 15.63 -6.63
CA PRO A 116 -4.20 16.57 -5.79
C PRO A 116 -2.72 16.20 -5.66
N ARG A 117 -2.39 14.92 -5.86
CA ARG A 117 -1.02 14.41 -5.82
C ARG A 117 -0.81 13.44 -6.96
N VAL A 118 0.25 13.67 -7.71
CA VAL A 118 0.69 12.83 -8.82
C VAL A 118 2.18 12.56 -8.65
N SER A 119 2.59 11.32 -8.86
CA SER A 119 4.01 10.93 -8.94
C SER A 119 4.33 10.51 -10.36
N THR A 120 5.49 10.97 -10.85
CA THR A 120 6.00 10.54 -12.16
C THR A 120 6.67 9.17 -12.01
N THR A 121 6.39 8.28 -12.96
CA THR A 121 6.96 6.94 -13.01
C THR A 121 7.41 6.65 -14.43
N LEU A 122 8.66 6.24 -14.62
CA LEU A 122 9.11 5.69 -15.90
C LEU A 122 8.81 4.19 -15.88
N ALA A 123 7.70 3.76 -16.48
CA ALA A 123 7.30 2.35 -16.43
C ALA A 123 7.72 1.55 -17.67
N ASP A 124 8.11 2.23 -18.75
CA ASP A 124 8.58 1.61 -19.98
C ASP A 124 9.42 2.60 -20.80
N LEU A 125 10.33 2.13 -21.65
CA LEU A 125 11.34 2.97 -22.35
C LEU A 125 10.76 4.10 -23.22
N ASN A 126 9.44 4.11 -23.47
CA ASN A 126 8.78 5.11 -24.31
C ASN A 126 7.50 5.71 -23.71
N LEU A 127 7.15 5.37 -22.47
CA LEU A 127 5.91 5.87 -21.85
C LEU A 127 6.22 6.63 -20.56
N GLU A 128 5.69 7.85 -20.46
CA GLU A 128 5.70 8.62 -19.23
C GLU A 128 4.47 8.25 -18.40
N GLY A 129 4.69 7.81 -17.16
CA GLY A 129 3.61 7.43 -16.24
C GLY A 129 3.31 8.52 -15.23
N LEU A 130 2.03 8.82 -15.04
CA LEU A 130 1.53 9.65 -13.94
C LEU A 130 0.65 8.81 -13.03
N ARG A 131 1.11 8.61 -11.79
CA ARG A 131 0.46 7.79 -10.77
C ARG A 131 -0.25 8.65 -9.73
N ALA A 132 -1.49 8.30 -9.39
CA ALA A 132 -2.29 8.97 -8.38
C ALA A 132 -2.95 7.95 -7.41
N PRO A 133 -3.20 8.34 -6.15
CA PRO A 133 -4.09 7.58 -5.28
C PRO A 133 -5.54 7.71 -5.78
N LEU A 134 -6.26 6.59 -5.79
CA LEU A 134 -7.67 6.54 -6.20
C LEU A 134 -8.50 5.97 -5.04
N VAL A 135 -9.50 6.72 -4.59
CA VAL A 135 -10.58 6.22 -3.73
C VAL A 135 -11.87 6.78 -4.30
N THR A 136 -12.75 5.88 -4.74
CA THR A 136 -13.98 6.28 -5.46
C THR A 136 -15.15 6.58 -4.52
N GLY A 137 -15.16 5.98 -3.33
CA GLY A 137 -16.17 6.24 -2.30
C GLY A 137 -16.05 5.32 -1.09
N SER A 138 -17.19 5.00 -0.48
CA SER A 138 -17.31 4.17 0.73
C SER A 138 -18.34 3.03 0.58
N GLN A 139 -18.88 2.83 -0.62
CA GLN A 139 -19.74 1.71 -0.93
C GLN A 139 -18.93 0.42 -1.06
N PHE A 140 -19.61 -0.71 -0.93
CA PHE A 140 -18.96 -2.03 -0.95
C PHE A 140 -18.29 -2.35 -2.29
N ASP A 141 -18.80 -1.80 -3.38
CA ASP A 141 -18.31 -1.93 -4.76
C ASP A 141 -17.37 -0.78 -5.19
N ASP A 142 -17.03 0.13 -4.29
CA ASP A 142 -16.08 1.20 -4.57
C ASP A 142 -14.62 0.71 -4.53
N LEU A 143 -13.80 1.29 -5.40
CA LEU A 143 -12.38 1.02 -5.55
C LEU A 143 -11.53 1.90 -4.63
N ALA A 144 -10.49 1.30 -4.05
CA ALA A 144 -9.43 2.00 -3.32
C ALA A 144 -8.05 1.46 -3.73
N GLY A 145 -7.10 2.34 -4.05
CA GLY A 145 -5.76 1.95 -4.46
C GLY A 145 -5.00 3.04 -5.19
N SER A 146 -4.31 2.66 -6.27
CA SER A 146 -3.58 3.60 -7.12
C SER A 146 -3.87 3.35 -8.59
N ILE A 147 -4.07 4.44 -9.33
CA ILE A 147 -4.22 4.46 -10.78
C ILE A 147 -2.98 5.10 -11.41
N THR A 148 -2.55 4.56 -12.55
CA THR A 148 -1.44 5.12 -13.32
C THR A 148 -1.86 5.30 -14.77
N TYR A 149 -1.66 6.50 -15.30
CA TYR A 149 -1.87 6.84 -16.70
C TYR A 149 -0.53 6.88 -17.41
N TYR A 150 -0.41 6.19 -18.53
CA TYR A 150 0.81 6.16 -19.33
C TYR A 150 0.59 6.87 -20.65
N PHE A 151 1.44 7.86 -20.91
CA PHE A 151 1.39 8.74 -22.06
C PHE A 151 2.47 8.37 -23.06
N ASP A 152 2.14 8.44 -24.34
CA ASP A 152 3.15 8.46 -25.39
C ASP A 152 3.83 9.84 -25.49
N ARG A 153 4.74 9.96 -26.46
CA ARG A 153 5.46 11.21 -26.74
C ARG A 153 4.54 12.33 -27.25
N ASP A 154 3.36 11.98 -27.77
CA ASP A 154 2.37 12.93 -28.25
C ASP A 154 1.45 13.42 -27.11
N GLY A 155 1.59 12.85 -25.90
CA GLY A 155 0.82 13.23 -24.71
C GLY A 155 -0.53 12.52 -24.60
N HIS A 156 -0.75 11.44 -25.36
CA HIS A 156 -2.00 10.69 -25.37
C HIS A 156 -1.89 9.46 -24.46
N VAL A 157 -2.96 9.16 -23.70
CA VAL A 157 -2.98 7.93 -22.88
C VAL A 157 -3.02 6.69 -23.77
N GLN A 158 -2.01 5.84 -23.59
CA GLN A 158 -1.88 4.54 -24.25
C GLN A 158 -2.19 3.38 -23.31
N ARG A 159 -1.99 3.56 -22.01
CA ARG A 159 -2.24 2.52 -21.00
C ARG A 159 -2.76 3.14 -19.71
N ILE A 160 -3.70 2.44 -19.07
CA ILE A 160 -4.15 2.74 -17.72
C ILE A 160 -3.98 1.49 -16.88
N THR A 161 -3.27 1.60 -15.76
CA THR A 161 -3.21 0.52 -14.77
C THR A 161 -3.88 0.93 -13.48
N PHE A 162 -4.50 -0.03 -12.81
CA PHE A 162 -5.03 0.14 -11.47
C PHE A 162 -4.63 -1.05 -10.61
N HIS A 163 -4.12 -0.74 -9.42
CA HIS A 163 -3.80 -1.69 -8.38
C HIS A 163 -4.45 -1.25 -7.09
N GLY A 164 -5.26 -2.12 -6.50
CA GLY A 164 -6.04 -1.75 -5.32
C GLY A 164 -6.93 -2.88 -4.84
N THR A 165 -7.99 -2.50 -4.14
CA THR A 165 -8.97 -3.43 -3.59
C THR A 165 -10.40 -2.97 -3.82
N THR A 166 -11.32 -3.92 -3.74
CA THR A 166 -12.77 -3.71 -3.69
C THR A 166 -13.42 -4.76 -2.79
N GLY A 167 -14.65 -4.49 -2.32
CA GLY A 167 -15.49 -5.48 -1.66
C GLY A 167 -16.30 -6.34 -2.65
N ASP A 168 -16.74 -5.73 -3.76
CA ASP A 168 -17.51 -6.34 -4.85
C ASP A 168 -16.97 -5.86 -6.21
N GLU A 169 -16.71 -6.79 -7.11
CA GLU A 169 -16.17 -6.52 -8.45
C GLU A 169 -17.23 -6.16 -9.50
N ARG A 170 -18.52 -6.41 -9.24
CA ARG A 170 -19.55 -6.42 -10.29
C ARG A 170 -19.63 -5.12 -11.07
N ARG A 171 -19.57 -3.98 -10.41
CA ARG A 171 -19.60 -2.65 -11.06
C ARG A 171 -18.38 -2.41 -11.94
N LEU A 172 -17.20 -2.85 -11.48
CA LEU A 172 -15.95 -2.76 -12.26
C LEU A 172 -16.01 -3.69 -13.49
N VAL A 173 -16.39 -4.96 -13.29
CA VAL A 173 -16.50 -5.95 -14.36
C VAL A 173 -17.53 -5.54 -15.40
N ASP A 174 -18.69 -5.02 -14.98
CA ASP A 174 -19.75 -4.55 -15.87
C ASP A 174 -19.25 -3.41 -16.77
N MET A 175 -18.54 -2.43 -16.19
CA MET A 175 -17.92 -1.36 -16.96
C MET A 175 -16.89 -1.88 -17.96
N LEU A 176 -15.99 -2.78 -17.53
CA LEU A 176 -14.92 -3.32 -18.39
C LEU A 176 -15.45 -4.19 -19.53
N THR A 177 -16.45 -5.02 -19.26
CA THR A 177 -17.06 -5.89 -20.27
C THR A 177 -17.85 -5.07 -21.30
N ARG A 178 -18.61 -4.05 -20.87
CA ARG A 178 -19.41 -3.21 -21.76
C ARG A 178 -18.59 -2.23 -22.59
N HIS A 179 -17.61 -1.56 -21.99
CA HIS A 179 -16.90 -0.44 -22.63
C HIS A 179 -15.52 -0.81 -23.18
N PHE A 180 -14.86 -1.81 -22.58
CA PHE A 180 -13.49 -2.20 -22.95
C PHE A 180 -13.42 -3.60 -23.56
N GLY A 181 -14.55 -4.31 -23.70
CA GLY A 181 -14.62 -5.59 -24.41
C GLY A 181 -13.96 -6.76 -23.67
N PHE A 182 -13.78 -6.64 -22.36
CA PHE A 182 -13.25 -7.72 -21.53
C PHE A 182 -14.15 -8.95 -21.58
N LYS A 183 -13.54 -10.13 -21.61
CA LYS A 183 -14.23 -11.42 -21.58
C LYS A 183 -13.72 -12.26 -20.42
N HIS A 184 -14.62 -12.94 -19.75
CA HIS A 184 -14.28 -13.86 -18.67
C HIS A 184 -13.48 -15.05 -19.19
N GLU A 185 -12.46 -15.45 -18.45
CA GLU A 185 -11.61 -16.59 -18.75
C GLU A 185 -11.61 -17.55 -17.55
N PRO A 186 -11.64 -18.87 -17.77
CA PRO A 186 -11.58 -19.84 -16.69
C PRO A 186 -10.37 -19.60 -15.77
N THR A 187 -10.61 -19.52 -14.46
CA THR A 187 -9.56 -19.31 -13.45
C THR A 187 -9.94 -19.91 -12.10
N LEU A 188 -8.94 -20.20 -11.28
CA LEU A 188 -9.06 -20.55 -9.86
C LEU A 188 -9.06 -19.30 -8.94
N ASP A 189 -8.71 -18.15 -9.49
CA ASP A 189 -8.81 -16.86 -8.81
C ASP A 189 -10.27 -16.40 -8.70
N ALA A 190 -10.52 -15.27 -8.03
CA ALA A 190 -11.87 -14.71 -7.92
C ALA A 190 -12.45 -14.33 -9.29
N GLY A 191 -11.58 -13.95 -10.22
CA GLY A 191 -11.95 -13.67 -11.60
C GLY A 191 -10.73 -13.34 -12.45
N LEU A 192 -10.81 -13.71 -13.72
CA LEU A 192 -9.85 -13.37 -14.75
C LEU A 192 -10.62 -12.92 -15.97
N TYR A 193 -10.30 -11.72 -16.45
CA TYR A 193 -10.90 -11.20 -17.67
C TYR A 193 -9.82 -10.69 -18.60
N LEU A 194 -9.94 -11.01 -19.88
CA LEU A 194 -8.95 -10.67 -20.90
C LEU A 194 -9.61 -9.96 -22.07
N VAL A 195 -8.83 -9.06 -22.67
CA VAL A 195 -9.00 -8.67 -24.07
C VAL A 195 -7.84 -9.29 -24.82
N LYS A 196 -8.13 -9.98 -25.92
CA LYS A 196 -7.13 -10.66 -26.75
C LYS A 196 -7.12 -10.06 -28.15
N TRP A 197 -5.93 -9.91 -28.73
CA TRP A 197 -5.72 -9.55 -30.13
C TRP A 197 -4.84 -10.62 -30.78
N ASN A 198 -5.30 -11.22 -31.88
CA ASN A 198 -4.62 -12.35 -32.54
C ASN A 198 -4.23 -13.51 -31.58
N GLY A 199 -5.00 -13.71 -30.51
CA GLY A 199 -4.76 -14.75 -29.51
C GLY A 199 -3.94 -14.29 -28.29
N ASP A 200 -3.19 -13.19 -28.42
CA ASP A 200 -2.37 -12.66 -27.34
C ASP A 200 -3.16 -11.68 -26.45
N PRO A 201 -3.01 -11.77 -25.11
CA PRO A 201 -3.67 -10.84 -24.21
C PRO A 201 -3.11 -9.43 -24.38
N THR A 202 -3.99 -8.47 -24.61
CA THR A 202 -3.65 -7.04 -24.71
C THR A 202 -4.11 -6.25 -23.51
N SER A 203 -5.11 -6.71 -22.77
CA SER A 203 -5.57 -6.09 -21.51
C SER A 203 -6.03 -7.19 -20.57
N VAL A 204 -5.86 -6.97 -19.28
CA VAL A 204 -6.14 -7.97 -18.25
C VAL A 204 -6.71 -7.35 -16.99
N LEU A 205 -7.73 -8.02 -16.45
CA LEU A 205 -8.22 -7.82 -15.10
C LEU A 205 -7.99 -9.14 -14.36
N MET A 206 -7.23 -9.06 -13.28
CA MET A 206 -7.07 -10.16 -12.33
C MET A 206 -7.70 -9.75 -11.00
N LEU A 207 -8.61 -10.59 -10.51
CA LEU A 207 -9.26 -10.45 -9.23
C LEU A 207 -8.82 -11.60 -8.34
N ARG A 208 -8.25 -11.31 -7.18
CA ARG A 208 -7.82 -12.33 -6.21
C ARG A 208 -8.49 -12.09 -4.88
N ASN A 209 -8.91 -13.16 -4.21
CA ASN A 209 -9.35 -13.04 -2.82
C ASN A 209 -8.20 -12.53 -1.95
N ALA A 210 -8.52 -11.66 -0.99
CA ALA A 210 -7.58 -11.30 0.06
C ALA A 210 -7.18 -12.56 0.85
N THR A 211 -5.92 -12.62 1.26
CA THR A 211 -5.39 -13.74 2.06
C THR A 211 -6.14 -13.89 3.38
N ILE A 212 -6.64 -12.78 3.92
CA ILE A 212 -7.44 -12.72 5.14
C ILE A 212 -8.69 -11.90 4.84
N ILE A 213 -9.86 -12.48 5.06
CA ILE A 213 -11.14 -11.79 4.92
C ILE A 213 -11.55 -11.31 6.32
N ASN A 214 -11.58 -10.00 6.51
CA ASN A 214 -11.99 -9.38 7.78
C ASN A 214 -13.39 -8.76 7.64
N ALA A 215 -14.31 -9.12 8.53
CA ALA A 215 -15.65 -8.53 8.56
C ALA A 215 -15.62 -7.01 8.82
N ALA A 216 -14.61 -6.51 9.55
CA ALA A 216 -14.41 -5.09 9.81
C ALA A 216 -13.86 -4.30 8.61
N GLN A 217 -13.40 -4.98 7.55
CA GLN A 217 -12.83 -4.36 6.35
C GLN A 217 -13.52 -4.90 5.09
N PRO A 218 -14.79 -4.53 4.86
CA PRO A 218 -15.56 -5.08 3.75
C PRO A 218 -15.00 -4.67 2.37
N HIS A 219 -14.33 -3.51 2.25
CA HIS A 219 -13.79 -3.00 0.97
C HIS A 219 -12.46 -3.63 0.54
N THR A 220 -11.91 -4.58 1.30
CA THR A 220 -10.61 -5.21 1.03
C THR A 220 -10.72 -6.71 0.84
N ARG A 221 -11.88 -7.20 0.37
CA ARG A 221 -12.11 -8.64 0.14
C ARG A 221 -11.43 -9.14 -1.13
N LEU A 222 -11.32 -8.27 -2.12
CA LEU A 222 -10.73 -8.57 -3.41
C LEU A 222 -9.57 -7.63 -3.68
N ASN A 223 -8.45 -8.21 -4.10
CA ASN A 223 -7.34 -7.49 -4.70
C ASN A 223 -7.58 -7.41 -6.20
N VAL A 224 -7.43 -6.20 -6.74
CA VAL A 224 -7.65 -5.86 -8.14
C VAL A 224 -6.32 -5.48 -8.76
N ALA A 225 -5.94 -6.19 -9.82
CA ALA A 225 -4.87 -5.78 -10.72
C ALA A 225 -5.45 -5.65 -12.12
N LEU A 226 -5.45 -4.43 -12.66
CA LEU A 226 -6.06 -4.08 -13.92
C LEU A 226 -5.04 -3.38 -14.79
N GLU A 227 -4.94 -3.81 -16.04
CA GLU A 227 -4.24 -3.10 -17.10
C GLU A 227 -5.15 -3.05 -18.33
N ILE A 228 -5.41 -1.83 -18.79
CA ILE A 228 -6.14 -1.56 -20.02
C ILE A 228 -5.20 -0.85 -20.98
N ASN A 229 -5.08 -1.38 -22.18
CA ASN A 229 -4.26 -0.81 -23.25
C ASN A 229 -5.14 -0.29 -24.37
N ARG A 230 -4.77 0.88 -24.92
CA ARG A 230 -5.36 1.40 -26.14
C ARG A 230 -4.88 0.52 -27.30
N PRO A 231 -5.74 0.18 -28.28
CA PRO A 231 -5.33 -0.61 -29.45
C PRO A 231 -4.32 0.09 -30.37
N SER A 232 -3.87 1.30 -30.06
CA SER A 232 -2.99 2.09 -30.90
C SER A 232 -1.52 1.81 -30.60
N ARG A 233 -0.88 1.05 -31.48
CA ARG A 233 0.58 0.98 -31.68
C ARG A 233 1.38 0.21 -30.63
N TYR A 234 1.11 0.38 -29.33
CA TYR A 234 1.74 -0.38 -28.26
C TYR A 234 0.90 -1.64 -27.98
N TYR A 235 1.16 -2.68 -28.76
CA TYR A 235 0.44 -3.94 -28.64
C TYR A 235 1.04 -4.81 -27.54
N GLY A 236 0.18 -5.27 -26.63
CA GLY A 236 0.52 -6.24 -25.60
C GLY A 236 0.57 -5.65 -24.19
N LEU A 237 0.62 -6.55 -23.23
CA LEU A 237 0.73 -6.22 -21.81
C LEU A 237 2.08 -5.54 -21.49
N SER A 238 2.10 -4.73 -20.44
CA SER A 238 3.36 -4.27 -19.85
C SER A 238 4.21 -5.47 -19.43
N PRO A 239 5.55 -5.35 -19.41
CA PRO A 239 6.43 -6.45 -18.99
C PRO A 239 6.05 -7.00 -17.60
N GLN A 240 5.69 -6.12 -16.66
CA GLN A 240 5.29 -6.49 -15.31
C GLN A 240 3.97 -7.28 -15.29
N MET A 241 2.99 -6.86 -16.09
CA MET A 241 1.71 -7.53 -16.17
C MET A 241 1.82 -8.85 -16.94
N ALA A 242 2.63 -8.90 -17.99
CA ALA A 242 2.94 -10.12 -18.72
C ALA A 242 3.60 -11.16 -17.81
N GLU A 243 4.57 -10.76 -16.99
CA GLU A 243 5.19 -11.63 -15.98
C GLU A 243 4.17 -12.13 -14.96
N THR A 244 3.31 -11.25 -14.45
CA THR A 244 2.25 -11.63 -13.49
C THR A 244 1.28 -12.65 -14.09
N VAL A 245 0.90 -12.46 -15.35
CA VAL A 245 0.05 -13.38 -16.11
C VAL A 245 0.75 -14.72 -16.33
N GLU A 246 2.02 -14.72 -16.72
CA GLU A 246 2.81 -15.93 -16.95
C GLU A 246 3.04 -16.72 -15.66
N GLN A 247 3.28 -16.02 -14.55
CA GLN A 247 3.35 -16.63 -13.23
C GLN A 247 2.01 -17.28 -12.85
N ALA A 248 0.87 -16.64 -13.14
CA ALA A 248 -0.44 -17.21 -12.87
C ALA A 248 -0.75 -18.42 -13.75
N LYS A 249 -0.33 -18.40 -15.02
CA LYS A 249 -0.43 -19.55 -15.94
C LYS A 249 0.42 -20.73 -15.47
N SER A 250 1.70 -20.49 -15.17
CA SER A 250 2.63 -21.52 -14.72
C SER A 250 2.21 -22.15 -13.38
N ALA A 251 1.59 -21.37 -12.49
CA ALA A 251 0.96 -21.86 -11.27
C ALA A 251 -0.36 -22.63 -11.50
N GLN A 252 -0.74 -22.90 -12.76
CA GLN A 252 -1.98 -23.59 -13.15
C GLN A 252 -3.25 -22.95 -12.56
N ARG A 253 -3.23 -21.63 -12.30
CA ARG A 253 -4.41 -20.90 -11.83
C ARG A 253 -5.38 -20.62 -12.97
N TRP A 254 -4.91 -20.66 -14.21
CA TRP A 254 -5.76 -20.54 -15.40
C TRP A 254 -6.39 -21.90 -15.68
N GLY A 255 -7.69 -21.91 -15.95
CA GLY A 255 -8.36 -23.13 -16.39
C GLY A 255 -7.76 -23.61 -17.72
N LYS A 256 -7.73 -24.93 -17.90
CA LYS A 256 -7.39 -25.49 -19.22
C LYS A 256 -8.46 -25.05 -20.23
N PRO A 257 -8.06 -24.67 -21.46
CA PRO A 257 -9.01 -24.35 -22.52
C PRO A 257 -9.93 -25.54 -22.85
#